data_AF-A0A7K1H4U4-F1
#
_entry.id   AF-A0A7K1H4U4-F1
#
_cell.length_a   1.000
_cell.length_b   1.000
_cell.length_c   1.000
_cell.angle_alpha   90.00
_cell.angle_beta   90.00
_cell.angle_gamma   90.00
#
_symmetry.space_group_name_H-M   'P 1'
#
loop_
_entity.id
_entity.type
_entity.pdbx_description
1 polymer ?
#
loop_
_entity_poly.entity_id
_entity_poly.type
_entity_poly.pdbx_seq_one_letter_code
_entity_poly.pdbx_strand_id
1 'polypeptide(L)'
;MANQYPASASLPQQVADLRLREDPRSTRDAKQLENQMREAHLLADGTFAGIYHTSNGKRVTVFGGTGFRLTPSADADAEIKRLTEQYALRDTQVMKTGVRGRHERCAVGRTDGVGAVVCTSVDHGSITTGVFTGLSVADSSRLLGTLRERIVTTDG
;
A
#
# COMPACT_ATOMS: atom_id res chain seq x y z
N MET A 1 -8.63 19.95 -8.53
CA MET A 1 -7.23 19.47 -8.64
C MET A 1 -6.39 19.89 -7.43
N ALA A 2 -6.95 20.22 -6.26
CA ALA A 2 -6.17 20.87 -5.20
C ALA A 2 -6.57 20.44 -3.77
N ASN A 3 -6.62 19.14 -3.50
CA ASN A 3 -6.74 18.66 -2.10
C ASN A 3 -6.17 17.24 -1.90
N GLN A 4 -5.00 16.95 -2.48
CA GLN A 4 -4.31 15.67 -2.29
C GLN A 4 -2.98 15.83 -1.56
N TYR A 5 -2.46 17.05 -1.49
CA TYR A 5 -1.24 17.41 -0.80
C TYR A 5 -1.49 18.76 -0.10
N PRO A 6 -1.02 18.95 1.14
CA PRO A 6 -0.25 18.00 1.94
C PRO A 6 -1.09 16.79 2.43
N ALA A 7 -0.40 15.70 2.73
CA ALA A 7 -1.02 14.48 3.26
C ALA A 7 -0.23 13.94 4.46
N SER A 8 -0.97 13.43 5.43
CA SER A 8 -0.47 12.75 6.61
C SER A 8 -0.90 11.28 6.57
N ALA A 9 -0.17 10.42 7.30
CA ALA A 9 -0.51 9.01 7.40
C ALA A 9 -0.43 8.52 8.85
N SER A 10 -1.41 7.70 9.24
CA SER A 10 -1.41 6.97 10.50
C SER A 10 -2.04 5.60 10.29
N LEU A 11 -1.70 4.61 11.12
CA LEU A 11 -2.24 3.25 11.00
C LEU A 11 -3.33 3.06 12.06
N PRO A 12 -4.63 3.04 11.67
CA PRO A 12 -5.70 2.77 12.62
C PRO A 12 -5.57 1.35 13.18
N GLN A 13 -5.88 1.18 14.46
CA GLN A 13 -5.97 -0.13 15.13
C GLN A 13 -6.91 -1.11 14.40
N GLN A 14 -7.96 -0.58 13.75
CA GLN A 14 -8.92 -1.38 13.00
C GLN A 14 -9.38 -0.67 11.73
N VAL A 15 -9.50 -1.44 10.64
CA VAL A 15 -10.12 -1.01 9.37
C VAL A 15 -11.05 -2.13 8.91
N ALA A 16 -12.36 -1.88 8.86
CA ALA A 16 -13.37 -2.92 8.63
C ALA A 16 -13.18 -4.12 9.60
N ASP A 17 -12.99 -5.33 9.10
CA ASP A 17 -12.72 -6.55 9.89
C ASP A 17 -11.22 -6.81 10.13
N LEU A 18 -10.35 -5.95 9.60
CA LEU A 18 -8.90 -6.02 9.77
C LEU A 18 -8.46 -5.36 11.08
N ARG A 19 -7.62 -6.05 11.85
CA ARG A 19 -6.98 -5.53 13.06
C ARG A 19 -5.47 -5.45 12.88
N LEU A 20 -4.89 -4.33 13.29
CA LEU A 20 -3.44 -4.15 13.29
C LEU A 20 -2.80 -5.18 14.23
N ARG A 21 -1.70 -5.79 13.79
CA ARG A 21 -0.89 -6.69 14.59
C ARG A 21 0.17 -5.90 15.33
N GLU A 22 0.17 -6.03 16.65
CA GLU A 22 1.13 -5.35 17.54
C GLU A 22 2.06 -6.36 18.24
N ASP A 23 2.04 -7.63 17.83
CA ASP A 23 3.00 -8.61 18.34
C ASP A 23 4.45 -8.23 17.93
N PRO A 24 5.48 -8.63 18.70
CA PRO A 24 6.85 -8.20 18.46
C PRO A 24 7.41 -8.53 17.07
N ARG A 25 6.98 -9.66 16.49
CA ARG A 25 7.43 -10.07 15.16
C ARG A 25 6.81 -9.19 14.09
N SER A 26 5.48 -9.02 14.11
CA SER A 26 4.78 -8.16 13.16
C SER A 26 5.27 -6.72 13.23
N THR A 27 5.54 -6.20 14.43
CA THR A 27 6.07 -4.85 14.63
C THR A 27 7.48 -4.70 14.02
N ARG A 28 8.34 -5.70 14.18
CA ARG A 28 9.69 -5.69 13.59
C ARG A 28 9.62 -5.73 12.06
N ASP A 29 8.80 -6.62 11.51
CA ASP A 29 8.65 -6.79 10.05
C ASP A 29 8.06 -5.51 9.41
N ALA A 30 7.07 -4.89 10.07
CA ALA A 30 6.52 -3.61 9.66
C ALA A 30 7.59 -2.51 9.68
N LYS A 31 8.38 -2.40 10.75
CA LYS A 31 9.45 -1.38 10.84
C LYS A 31 10.52 -1.55 9.76
N GLN A 32 10.84 -2.79 9.37
CA GLN A 32 11.76 -3.05 8.26
C GLN A 32 11.18 -2.55 6.93
N LEU A 33 9.89 -2.79 6.67
CA LEU A 33 9.20 -2.27 5.47
C LEU A 33 9.14 -0.74 5.47
N GLU A 34 8.90 -0.12 6.62
CA GLU A 34 8.90 1.34 6.73
C GLU A 34 10.29 1.91 6.37
N ASN A 35 11.37 1.29 6.85
CA ASN A 35 12.73 1.70 6.50
C ASN A 35 13.01 1.53 5.00
N GLN A 36 12.56 0.44 4.37
CA GLN A 36 12.66 0.26 2.92
C GLN A 36 11.91 1.34 2.15
N MET A 37 10.75 1.78 2.64
CA MET A 37 10.01 2.90 2.04
C MET A 37 10.77 4.22 2.19
N ARG A 38 11.43 4.44 3.32
CA ARG A 38 12.24 5.64 3.55
C ARG A 38 13.44 5.69 2.61
N GLU A 39 14.10 4.55 2.39
CA GLU A 39 15.21 4.42 1.44
C GLU A 39 14.75 4.63 -0.01
N ALA A 40 13.59 4.07 -0.39
CA ALA A 40 13.04 4.19 -1.74
C ALA A 40 12.46 5.58 -2.05
N HIS A 41 12.04 6.32 -1.02
CA HIS A 41 11.39 7.64 -1.15
C HIS A 41 12.03 8.67 -0.22
N LEU A 42 13.29 9.02 -0.49
CA LEU A 42 14.08 9.96 0.34
C LEU A 42 13.45 11.35 0.55
N LEU A 43 12.56 11.76 -0.37
CA LEU A 43 11.84 13.05 -0.31
C LEU A 43 10.42 12.92 0.26
N ALA A 44 10.07 11.78 0.86
CA ALA A 44 8.78 11.60 1.50
C ALA A 44 8.69 12.42 2.80
N ASP A 45 7.55 13.08 3.01
CA ASP A 45 7.25 13.78 4.27
C ASP A 45 7.08 12.80 5.43
N GLY A 46 6.55 11.61 5.13
CA GLY A 46 6.34 10.53 6.08
C GLY A 46 6.32 9.17 5.40
N THR A 47 6.65 8.13 6.15
CA THR A 47 6.57 6.72 5.73
C THR A 47 5.78 5.94 6.76
N PHE A 48 5.14 4.87 6.33
CA PHE A 48 4.39 3.99 7.23
C PHE A 48 4.45 2.55 6.74
N ALA A 49 4.32 1.61 7.67
CA ALA A 49 4.09 0.21 7.36
C ALA A 49 3.38 -0.48 8.52
N GLY A 50 2.46 -1.38 8.21
CA GLY A 50 1.67 -2.12 9.17
C GLY A 50 1.24 -3.47 8.63
N ILE A 51 1.01 -4.41 9.54
CA ILE A 51 0.50 -5.74 9.21
C ILE A 51 -0.87 -5.89 9.86
N TYR A 52 -1.89 -6.08 9.04
CA TYR A 52 -3.25 -6.32 9.45
C TYR A 52 -3.61 -7.80 9.31
N HIS A 53 -4.59 -8.22 10.09
CA HIS A 53 -5.18 -9.54 9.98
C HIS A 53 -6.69 -9.51 10.16
N THR A 54 -7.36 -10.47 9.56
CA THR A 54 -8.75 -10.80 9.88
C THR A 54 -8.79 -11.90 10.95
N SER A 55 -9.96 -12.08 11.58
CA SER A 55 -10.20 -13.21 12.50
C SER A 55 -10.05 -14.59 11.85
N ASN A 56 -10.30 -14.70 10.53
CA ASN A 56 -10.11 -15.92 9.76
C ASN A 56 -8.68 -16.12 9.22
N GLY A 57 -7.72 -15.31 9.67
CA GLY A 57 -6.30 -15.53 9.42
C GLY A 57 -5.75 -14.98 8.10
N LYS A 58 -6.53 -14.20 7.33
CA LYS A 58 -5.99 -13.46 6.17
C LYS A 58 -5.01 -12.41 6.67
N ARG A 59 -3.87 -12.29 6.01
CA ARG A 59 -2.83 -11.30 6.32
C ARG A 59 -2.80 -10.24 5.23
N VAL A 60 -2.78 -8.98 5.65
CA VAL A 60 -2.60 -7.84 4.77
C VAL A 60 -1.43 -7.03 5.27
N THR A 61 -0.36 -6.95 4.49
CA THR A 61 0.75 -6.06 4.77
C THR A 61 0.54 -4.78 3.98
N VAL A 62 0.53 -3.62 4.63
CA VAL A 62 0.37 -2.32 3.99
C VAL A 62 1.57 -1.44 4.31
N PHE A 63 2.09 -0.73 3.33
CA PHE A 63 3.20 0.20 3.50
C PHE A 63 3.11 1.32 2.47
N GLY A 64 3.77 2.44 2.74
CA GLY A 64 3.60 3.63 1.93
C GLY A 64 4.40 4.82 2.42
N GLY A 65 4.15 5.95 1.78
CA GLY A 65 4.66 7.23 2.23
C GLY A 65 3.84 8.39 1.69
N THR A 66 3.86 9.49 2.42
CA THR A 66 3.29 10.78 2.03
C THR A 66 4.39 11.69 1.47
N GLY A 67 4.01 12.63 0.63
CA GLY A 67 4.93 13.53 -0.05
C GLY A 67 4.41 13.94 -1.42
N PHE A 68 4.88 15.08 -1.92
CA PHE A 68 4.45 15.59 -3.22
C PHE A 68 4.94 14.69 -4.37
N ARG A 69 4.03 14.36 -5.29
CA ARG A 69 4.30 13.51 -6.46
C ARG A 69 3.85 14.22 -7.73
N LEU A 70 4.79 14.48 -8.63
CA LEU A 70 4.50 15.17 -9.89
C LEU A 70 3.80 14.24 -10.90
N THR A 71 4.23 12.98 -10.96
CA THR A 71 3.78 12.00 -11.96
C THR A 71 3.24 10.73 -11.28
N PRO A 72 2.07 10.77 -10.59
CA PRO A 72 1.55 9.63 -9.85
C PRO A 72 1.40 8.35 -10.68
N SER A 73 1.08 8.48 -11.97
CA SER A 73 0.99 7.34 -12.88
C SER A 73 2.34 6.62 -13.05
N ALA A 74 3.42 7.38 -13.26
CA ALA A 74 4.76 6.84 -13.43
C ALA A 74 5.32 6.29 -12.12
N ASP A 75 5.02 6.96 -10.99
CA ASP A 75 5.37 6.48 -9.66
C ASP A 75 4.72 5.13 -9.34
N ALA A 76 3.46 4.91 -9.76
CA ALA A 76 2.78 3.63 -9.60
C ALA A 76 3.46 2.50 -10.40
N ASP A 77 3.90 2.81 -11.63
CA ASP A 77 4.59 1.84 -12.48
C ASP A 77 6.00 1.52 -11.94
N ALA A 78 6.70 2.54 -11.44
CA ALA A 78 8.02 2.40 -10.82
C ALA A 78 7.95 1.55 -9.53
N GLU A 79 6.93 1.75 -8.70
CA GLU A 79 6.78 1.00 -7.46
C GLU A 79 6.49 -0.49 -7.74
N ILE A 80 5.58 -0.81 -8.67
CA ILE A 80 5.38 -2.22 -9.06
C ILE A 80 6.67 -2.84 -9.61
N LYS A 81 7.42 -2.10 -10.43
CA LYS A 81 8.70 -2.59 -10.96
C LYS A 81 9.70 -2.88 -9.84
N ARG A 82 9.83 -1.99 -8.85
CA ARG A 82 10.70 -2.18 -7.68
C ARG A 82 10.33 -3.44 -6.90
N LEU A 83 9.04 -3.71 -6.76
CA LEU A 83 8.48 -4.84 -6.01
C LEU A 83 8.48 -6.16 -6.78
N THR A 84 8.81 -6.14 -8.08
CA THR A 84 8.70 -7.30 -8.96
C THR A 84 9.59 -8.44 -8.51
N GLU A 85 10.86 -8.18 -8.22
CA GLU A 85 11.80 -9.21 -7.78
C GLU A 85 11.43 -9.74 -6.39
N GLN A 86 11.14 -8.84 -5.45
CA GLN A 86 10.84 -9.20 -4.06
C GLN A 86 9.62 -10.12 -3.92
N TYR A 87 8.59 -9.92 -4.74
CA TYR A 87 7.33 -10.67 -4.66
C TYR A 87 7.08 -11.58 -5.87
N ALA A 88 8.08 -11.76 -6.75
CA ALA A 88 7.95 -12.50 -8.00
C ALA A 88 6.68 -12.10 -8.79
N LEU A 89 6.49 -10.79 -8.97
CA LEU A 89 5.27 -10.25 -9.57
C LEU A 89 5.16 -10.60 -11.05
N ARG A 90 3.93 -10.85 -11.48
CA ARG A 90 3.53 -11.08 -12.86
C ARG A 90 2.11 -10.59 -13.09
N ASP A 91 1.69 -10.55 -14.36
CA ASP A 91 0.33 -10.19 -14.77
C ASP A 91 -0.13 -8.84 -14.20
N THR A 92 0.75 -7.82 -14.30
CA THR A 92 0.46 -6.46 -13.85
C THR A 92 -0.72 -5.87 -14.62
N GLN A 93 -1.68 -5.33 -13.88
CA GLN A 93 -2.93 -4.76 -14.38
C GLN A 93 -3.11 -3.34 -13.86
N VAL A 94 -3.62 -2.46 -14.71
CA VAL A 94 -4.05 -1.13 -14.32
C VAL A 94 -5.47 -1.20 -13.75
N MET A 95 -5.66 -0.69 -12.53
CA MET A 95 -6.94 -0.73 -11.83
C MET A 95 -7.67 0.61 -11.94
N LYS A 96 -9.00 0.55 -12.06
CA LYS A 96 -9.85 1.74 -12.04
C LYS A 96 -10.19 2.10 -10.61
N THR A 97 -9.64 3.21 -10.13
CA THR A 97 -9.81 3.68 -8.74
C THR A 97 -11.08 4.52 -8.53
N GLY A 98 -11.70 5.01 -9.60
CA GLY A 98 -12.83 5.95 -9.57
C GLY A 98 -12.49 7.35 -9.05
N VAL A 99 -11.23 7.60 -8.64
CA VAL A 99 -10.81 8.88 -8.07
C VAL A 99 -9.80 9.57 -8.97
N ARG A 100 -10.13 10.81 -9.28
CA ARG A 100 -9.39 11.66 -10.21
C ARG A 100 -7.96 11.89 -9.71
N GLY A 101 -6.97 11.59 -10.54
CA GLY A 101 -5.55 11.73 -10.21
C GLY A 101 -4.98 10.58 -9.36
N ARG A 102 -5.78 9.54 -9.07
CA ARG A 102 -5.32 8.34 -8.36
C ARG A 102 -5.10 7.18 -9.33
N HIS A 103 -3.89 6.66 -9.33
CA HIS A 103 -3.37 5.66 -10.26
C HIS A 103 -3.02 4.40 -9.49
N GLU A 104 -3.64 3.28 -9.85
CA GLU A 104 -3.42 2.01 -9.14
C GLU A 104 -3.03 0.89 -10.09
N ARG A 105 -2.07 0.07 -9.67
CA ARG A 105 -1.57 -1.12 -10.36
C ARG A 105 -1.67 -2.29 -9.41
N CYS A 106 -2.09 -3.44 -9.90
CA CYS A 106 -2.06 -4.69 -9.16
C CYS A 106 -1.37 -5.78 -9.96
N ALA A 107 -0.67 -6.68 -9.29
CA ALA A 107 0.00 -7.83 -9.89
C ALA A 107 -0.17 -9.06 -8.99
N VAL A 108 -0.15 -10.26 -9.58
CA VAL A 108 -0.12 -11.50 -8.80
C VAL A 108 1.34 -11.89 -8.54
N GLY A 109 1.60 -12.48 -7.38
CA GLY A 109 2.95 -12.86 -6.97
C GLY A 109 2.92 -13.81 -5.78
N ARG A 110 3.96 -13.76 -4.95
CA ARG A 110 4.07 -14.59 -3.75
C ARG A 110 4.77 -13.84 -2.61
N THR A 111 4.42 -14.20 -1.39
CA THR A 111 5.11 -13.78 -0.16
C THR A 111 5.18 -14.98 0.78
N ASP A 112 6.32 -15.22 1.42
CA ASP A 112 6.53 -16.37 2.31
C ASP A 112 6.11 -17.72 1.70
N GLY A 113 6.34 -17.89 0.39
CA GLY A 113 5.95 -19.09 -0.34
C GLY A 113 4.44 -19.25 -0.56
N VAL A 114 3.60 -18.28 -0.20
CA VAL A 114 2.14 -18.27 -0.40
C VAL A 114 1.77 -17.34 -1.55
N GLY A 115 0.76 -17.70 -2.35
CA GLY A 115 0.23 -16.83 -3.40
C GLY A 115 -0.36 -15.54 -2.83
N ALA A 116 -0.01 -14.41 -3.45
CA ALA A 116 -0.44 -13.10 -3.02
C ALA A 116 -0.76 -12.18 -4.21
N VAL A 117 -1.52 -11.12 -3.92
CA VAL A 117 -1.71 -9.98 -4.81
C VAL A 117 -0.98 -8.79 -4.20
N VAL A 118 -0.22 -8.06 -5.02
CA VAL A 118 0.39 -6.79 -4.64
C VAL A 118 -0.27 -5.68 -5.43
N CYS A 119 -0.85 -4.71 -4.74
CA CYS A 119 -1.46 -3.53 -5.34
C CYS A 119 -0.77 -2.28 -4.82
N THR A 120 -0.45 -1.32 -5.69
CA THR A 120 0.01 0.01 -5.30
C THR A 120 -0.92 1.08 -5.87
N SER A 121 -1.30 2.04 -5.04
CA SER A 121 -2.16 3.17 -5.37
C SER A 121 -1.44 4.47 -5.05
N VAL A 122 -1.36 5.35 -6.04
CA VAL A 122 -0.58 6.60 -5.98
C VAL A 122 -1.45 7.78 -6.41
N ASP A 123 -1.37 8.88 -5.69
CA ASP A 123 -1.85 10.19 -6.11
C ASP A 123 -0.79 11.26 -5.83
N HIS A 124 -1.16 12.54 -5.96
CA HIS A 124 -0.22 13.64 -5.84
C HIS A 124 0.36 13.86 -4.44
N GLY A 125 -0.18 13.23 -3.39
CA GLY A 125 0.33 13.41 -2.02
C GLY A 125 0.76 12.15 -1.31
N SER A 126 0.53 10.96 -1.87
CA SER A 126 1.02 9.73 -1.25
C SER A 126 1.02 8.52 -2.18
N ILE A 127 1.80 7.51 -1.77
CA ILE A 127 1.81 6.16 -2.31
C ILE A 127 1.42 5.17 -1.21
N THR A 128 0.58 4.19 -1.53
CA THR A 128 0.23 3.09 -0.63
C THR A 128 0.24 1.80 -1.39
N THR A 129 1.02 0.84 -0.90
CA THR A 129 1.10 -0.52 -1.40
C THR A 129 0.52 -1.48 -0.38
N GLY A 130 -0.27 -2.45 -0.85
CA GLY A 130 -0.78 -3.56 -0.06
C GLY A 130 -0.37 -4.91 -0.66
N VAL A 131 -0.01 -5.86 0.21
CA VAL A 131 0.25 -7.26 -0.11
C VAL A 131 -0.82 -8.12 0.56
N PHE A 132 -1.60 -8.83 -0.24
CA PHE A 132 -2.82 -9.51 0.18
C PHE A 132 -2.71 -11.01 -0.08
N THR A 133 -2.84 -11.83 0.97
CA THR A 133 -2.93 -13.29 0.81
C THR A 133 -4.39 -13.74 0.75
N GLY A 134 -4.69 -14.71 -0.14
CA GLY A 134 -6.02 -15.31 -0.24
C GLY A 134 -7.13 -14.38 -0.76
N LEU A 135 -6.78 -13.36 -1.54
CA LEU A 135 -7.72 -12.44 -2.21
C LEU A 135 -7.49 -12.42 -3.72
N SER A 136 -8.56 -12.16 -4.48
CA SER A 136 -8.47 -11.88 -5.92
C SER A 136 -7.83 -10.52 -6.18
N VAL A 137 -7.41 -10.24 -7.42
CA VAL A 137 -6.89 -8.91 -7.81
C VAL A 137 -7.92 -7.81 -7.57
N ALA A 138 -9.19 -8.07 -7.92
CA ALA A 138 -10.27 -7.09 -7.74
C ALA A 138 -10.62 -6.84 -6.27
N ASP A 139 -10.63 -7.88 -5.43
CA ASP A 139 -10.85 -7.74 -3.98
C ASP A 139 -9.69 -6.98 -3.32
N SER A 140 -8.46 -7.29 -3.72
CA SER A 140 -7.25 -6.63 -3.21
C SER A 140 -7.22 -5.14 -3.55
N SER A 141 -7.56 -4.79 -4.79
CA SER A 141 -7.72 -3.40 -5.25
C SER A 141 -8.75 -2.63 -4.41
N ARG A 142 -9.95 -3.21 -4.22
CA ARG A 142 -10.99 -2.61 -3.37
C ARG A 142 -10.53 -2.40 -1.93
N LEU A 143 -9.90 -3.43 -1.35
CA LEU A 143 -9.43 -3.39 0.03
C LEU A 143 -8.28 -2.38 0.22
N LEU A 144 -7.38 -2.24 -0.76
CA LEU A 144 -6.36 -1.20 -0.76
C LEU A 144 -6.99 0.19 -0.72
N GLY A 145 -8.04 0.42 -1.53
CA GLY A 145 -8.82 1.66 -1.49
C GLY A 145 -9.36 1.97 -0.09
N THR A 146 -10.03 0.99 0.53
CA THR A 146 -10.55 1.12 1.91
C THR A 146 -9.46 1.38 2.94
N LEU A 147 -8.33 0.67 2.87
CA LEU A 147 -7.20 0.89 3.79
C LEU A 147 -6.63 2.30 3.63
N ARG A 148 -6.37 2.70 2.38
CA ARG A 148 -5.79 4.01 2.06
C ARG A 148 -6.66 5.16 2.55
N GLU A 149 -7.98 5.07 2.38
CA GLU A 149 -8.94 6.08 2.87
C GLU A 149 -8.93 6.25 4.39
N ARG A 150 -8.47 5.25 5.14
CA ARG A 150 -8.36 5.29 6.60
C ARG A 150 -6.95 5.62 7.08
N ILE A 151 -5.94 5.34 6.27
CA ILE A 151 -4.53 5.53 6.60
C ILE A 151 -4.06 6.93 6.20
N VAL A 152 -4.42 7.38 5.01
CA VAL A 152 -3.95 8.65 4.44
C VAL A 152 -5.05 9.70 4.57
N THR A 153 -4.72 10.79 5.23
CA THR A 153 -5.58 11.98 5.37
C THR A 153 -4.93 13.16 4.67
N THR A 154 -5.71 13.93 3.94
CA THR A 154 -5.26 15.17 3.30
C THR A 154 -5.67 16.33 4.19
N ASP A 155 -4.75 17.22 4.51
CA ASP A 155 -5.07 18.45 5.22
C ASP A 155 -5.63 19.43 4.18
N GLY A 156 -6.96 19.50 4.10
CA GLY A 156 -7.71 20.39 3.20
C GLY A 156 -8.36 21.54 3.95
#